data_AF-A0A8C3GHU9-F1
#
_entry.id   AF-A0A8C3GHU9-F1
#
_cell.length_a   1.000
_cell.length_b   1.000
_cell.length_c   1.000
_cell.angle_alpha   90.00
_cell.angle_beta   90.00
_cell.angle_gamma   90.00
#
_symmetry.space_group_name_H-M   'P 1'
#
loop_
_entity.id
_entity.type
_entity.pdbx_description
1 polymer ?
#
loop_
_entity_poly.entity_id
_entity_poly.type
_entity_poly.pdbx_seq_one_letter_code
_entity_poly.pdbx_strand_id
1 'polypeptide(L)'
;ADGEAAPKWGSCPAAGGCAAVAVLVGQRQGSVTRWVSMQYNPGWNGSSVNLLHVRAVGSNDTLHYVWSSIGAPAVLLVVTEGTSSALRVNWTQLLSPTPDGAIWIEPAGSVVYSTAVVFTKVTAYETSGRDETLPSLLHTANSSKVEFVLAGAAPRGNSSWFALEVATVEEAGVVQRLRLARSIDDEYTPTIFESRNDSSTLSFLQWKATAYGSQAPKREDSIQCHSGSLKAANWTLPRSSIVLAYFGEGVGSTYTINAVNISFGGEDGNIYEEKRYLSWSALLGFGQPPKDTFSPLVISIMAVALGTPMVLLVVGSCVVLFAQGKRYTEYEPIN
;
A
#
# COMPACT_ATOMS: atom_id res chain seq x y z
N ALA A 1 39.99 -14.58 15.89
CA ALA A 1 40.66 -13.27 15.98
C ALA A 1 40.14 -12.46 14.82
N ASP A 2 38.94 -11.93 15.02
CA ASP A 2 38.18 -11.19 14.04
C ASP A 2 38.79 -9.80 13.87
N GLY A 3 39.06 -9.44 12.61
CA GLY A 3 39.48 -8.12 12.20
C GLY A 3 38.54 -7.63 11.11
N GLU A 4 37.36 -7.16 11.52
CA GLU A 4 36.39 -6.51 10.65
C GLU A 4 36.90 -5.11 10.29
N ALA A 5 37.41 -4.95 9.08
CA ALA A 5 37.78 -3.65 8.53
C ALA A 5 36.52 -2.95 7.99
N ALA A 6 36.02 -1.98 8.73
CA ALA A 6 34.95 -1.08 8.28
C ALA A 6 35.40 -0.30 7.02
N PRO A 7 34.57 -0.17 5.97
CA PRO A 7 34.90 0.71 4.86
C PRO A 7 34.68 2.17 5.26
N LYS A 8 35.76 2.95 5.13
CA LYS A 8 35.81 4.40 5.32
C LYS A 8 34.97 5.11 4.26
N TRP A 9 34.13 6.06 4.69
CA TRP A 9 33.48 7.02 3.82
C TRP A 9 34.52 8.03 3.31
N GLY A 10 34.86 7.94 2.02
CA GLY A 10 35.66 8.95 1.32
C GLY A 10 34.78 10.13 0.89
N SER A 11 35.21 11.34 1.23
CA SER A 11 34.57 12.60 0.84
C SER A 11 34.55 12.82 -0.67
N CYS A 12 33.47 13.45 -1.14
CA CYS A 12 33.27 13.88 -2.53
C CYS A 12 34.38 14.81 -3.04
N PRO A 13 34.62 14.78 -4.36
CA PRO A 13 34.67 16.01 -5.14
C PRO A 13 33.56 16.03 -6.19
N ALA A 14 33.02 17.23 -6.41
CA ALA A 14 31.98 17.51 -7.37
C ALA A 14 32.41 17.27 -8.82
N ALA A 15 31.40 16.98 -9.64
CA ALA A 15 31.29 17.15 -11.10
C ALA A 15 31.11 15.84 -11.89
N GLY A 16 30.05 15.82 -12.70
CA GLY A 16 29.83 14.82 -13.76
C GLY A 16 28.74 13.81 -13.40
N GLY A 17 27.58 13.94 -14.04
CA GLY A 17 26.47 13.01 -13.88
C GLY A 17 26.85 11.59 -14.28
N CYS A 18 26.49 10.63 -13.42
CA CYS A 18 26.33 9.23 -13.76
C CYS A 18 25.13 8.70 -12.98
N ALA A 19 24.09 8.28 -13.71
CA ALA A 19 22.99 7.51 -13.17
C ALA A 19 23.54 6.12 -12.79
N ALA A 20 23.55 5.79 -11.51
CA ALA A 20 23.89 4.46 -11.03
C ALA A 20 22.69 3.53 -11.22
N VAL A 21 22.81 2.55 -12.11
CA VAL A 21 21.87 1.42 -12.24
C VAL A 21 22.44 0.27 -11.43
N ALA A 22 21.80 -0.06 -10.31
CA ALA A 22 22.09 -1.27 -9.55
C ALA A 22 21.11 -2.37 -9.97
N VAL A 23 21.63 -3.49 -10.47
CA VAL A 23 20.87 -4.72 -10.76
C VAL A 23 21.36 -5.80 -9.79
N LEU A 24 20.45 -6.33 -8.97
CA LEU A 24 20.68 -7.54 -8.19
C LEU A 24 19.73 -8.62 -8.70
N VAL A 25 20.26 -9.83 -8.90
CA VAL A 25 19.50 -11.01 -9.32
C VAL A 25 19.56 -12.04 -8.19
N GLY A 26 18.40 -12.55 -7.78
CA GLY A 26 18.29 -13.67 -6.83
C GLY A 26 17.07 -14.54 -7.13
N GLN A 27 17.27 -15.86 -7.23
CA GLN A 27 16.24 -16.84 -7.62
C GLN A 27 15.37 -17.36 -6.46
N ARG A 28 14.05 -17.29 -6.72
CA ARG A 28 12.92 -18.24 -6.52
C ARG A 28 12.79 -19.07 -5.22
N GLN A 29 11.71 -18.79 -4.46
CA GLN A 29 10.61 -19.75 -4.24
C GLN A 29 9.31 -19.02 -3.79
N GLY A 30 8.24 -19.12 -4.59
CA GLY A 30 6.86 -18.80 -4.18
C GLY A 30 6.50 -17.35 -3.83
N SER A 31 6.98 -16.36 -4.58
CA SER A 31 6.57 -14.95 -4.51
C SER A 31 6.64 -14.34 -5.91
N VAL A 32 5.71 -13.47 -6.29
CA VAL A 32 5.75 -12.78 -7.60
C VAL A 32 6.87 -11.75 -7.52
N THR A 33 7.98 -12.00 -8.22
CA THR A 33 9.11 -11.06 -8.32
C THR A 33 8.90 -10.15 -9.52
N ARG A 34 9.09 -8.84 -9.35
CA ARG A 34 8.97 -7.85 -10.42
C ARG A 34 10.27 -7.08 -10.62
N TRP A 35 10.64 -6.87 -11.88
CA TRP A 35 11.77 -6.03 -12.25
C TRP A 35 11.36 -4.55 -12.19
N VAL A 36 11.87 -3.83 -11.20
CA VAL A 36 11.52 -2.42 -10.96
C VAL A 36 12.56 -1.49 -11.60
N SER A 37 12.08 -0.50 -12.34
CA SER A 37 12.88 0.60 -12.88
C SER A 37 12.22 1.93 -12.58
N MET A 38 13.01 2.97 -12.36
CA MET A 38 12.54 4.31 -12.04
C MET A 38 13.14 5.32 -13.01
N GLN A 39 12.32 6.20 -13.56
CA GLN A 39 12.74 7.26 -14.48
C GLN A 39 12.17 8.59 -14.01
N TYR A 40 13.07 9.53 -13.73
CA TYR A 40 12.71 10.90 -13.41
C TYR A 40 12.63 11.73 -14.70
N ASN A 41 11.50 12.41 -14.91
CA ASN A 41 11.20 13.22 -16.09
C ASN A 41 11.51 12.49 -17.42
N PRO A 42 10.84 11.36 -17.71
CA PRO A 42 11.11 10.54 -18.88
C PRO A 42 11.01 11.36 -20.18
N GLY A 43 12.14 11.47 -20.89
CA GLY A 43 12.24 12.18 -22.16
C GLY A 43 12.21 13.71 -22.06
N TRP A 44 12.41 14.30 -20.87
CA TRP A 44 12.38 15.75 -20.68
C TRP A 44 13.67 16.28 -20.07
N ASN A 45 14.20 17.33 -20.71
CA ASN A 45 15.47 17.96 -20.33
C ASN A 45 15.28 19.35 -19.68
N GLY A 46 14.03 19.77 -19.44
CA GLY A 46 13.70 21.04 -18.79
C GLY A 46 13.68 20.94 -17.27
N SER A 47 14.02 22.02 -16.58
CA SER A 47 14.41 22.01 -15.16
C SER A 47 13.29 22.22 -14.13
N SER A 48 12.02 22.32 -14.54
CA SER A 48 10.97 22.93 -13.69
C SER A 48 9.74 22.06 -13.42
N VAL A 49 9.82 20.75 -13.66
CA VAL A 49 8.70 19.82 -13.49
C VAL A 49 9.17 18.57 -12.75
N ASN A 50 8.28 17.97 -11.96
CA ASN A 50 8.58 16.75 -11.22
C ASN A 50 7.57 15.67 -11.63
N LEU A 51 8.01 14.73 -12.44
CA LEU A 51 7.27 13.51 -12.77
C LEU A 51 8.21 12.31 -12.60
N LEU A 52 7.81 11.34 -11.80
CA LEU A 52 8.56 10.10 -11.56
C LEU A 52 7.73 8.92 -12.07
N HIS A 53 8.26 8.21 -13.05
CA HIS A 53 7.69 6.96 -13.52
C HIS A 53 8.40 5.77 -12.88
N VAL A 54 7.65 4.94 -12.16
CA VAL A 54 8.10 3.63 -11.68
C VAL A 54 7.43 2.55 -12.53
N ARG A 55 8.24 1.64 -13.06
CA ARG A 55 7.80 0.52 -13.89
C ARG A 55 8.23 -0.79 -13.25
N ALA A 56 7.27 -1.62 -12.87
CA ALA A 56 7.50 -2.94 -12.27
C ALA A 56 7.01 -4.06 -13.19
N VAL A 57 7.94 -4.72 -13.87
CA VAL A 57 7.66 -5.75 -14.88
C VAL A 57 7.57 -7.12 -14.22
N GLY A 58 6.39 -7.74 -14.26
CA GLY A 58 6.16 -9.12 -13.85
C GLY A 58 6.39 -10.11 -15.00
N SER A 59 5.96 -11.36 -14.82
CA SER A 59 6.13 -12.39 -15.86
C SER A 59 5.20 -12.19 -17.05
N ASN A 60 3.98 -11.72 -16.81
CA ASN A 60 2.92 -11.58 -17.82
C ASN A 60 2.24 -10.20 -17.82
N ASP A 61 2.65 -9.30 -16.93
CA ASP A 61 2.02 -8.02 -16.70
C ASP A 61 3.06 -6.95 -16.32
N THR A 62 2.70 -5.68 -16.49
CA THR A 62 3.55 -4.57 -16.06
C THR A 62 2.72 -3.57 -15.26
N LEU A 63 3.24 -3.17 -14.10
CA LEU A 63 2.65 -2.13 -13.26
C LEU A 63 3.38 -0.81 -13.54
N HIS A 64 2.61 0.25 -13.79
CA HIS A 64 3.10 1.60 -13.95
C HIS A 64 2.57 2.47 -12.79
N TYR A 65 3.50 3.13 -12.09
CA TYR A 65 3.17 4.17 -11.13
C TYR A 65 3.74 5.49 -11.65
N VAL A 66 2.88 6.45 -11.96
CA VAL A 66 3.27 7.75 -12.50
C VAL A 66 2.99 8.82 -11.47
N TRP A 67 4.03 9.24 -10.77
CA TRP A 67 4.01 10.28 -9.76
C TRP A 67 4.25 11.62 -10.41
N SER A 68 3.51 12.65 -10.01
CA SER A 68 3.69 14.01 -10.51
C SER A 68 3.43 15.01 -9.39
N SER A 69 4.17 16.11 -9.38
CA SER A 69 3.83 17.32 -8.62
C SER A 69 3.47 18.50 -9.53
N ILE A 70 3.12 18.23 -10.79
CA ILE A 70 2.66 19.24 -11.74
C ILE A 70 1.20 19.57 -11.42
N GLY A 71 0.97 20.72 -10.77
CA GLY A 71 -0.33 21.06 -10.20
C GLY A 71 -0.49 20.45 -8.81
N ALA A 72 -1.65 19.86 -8.51
CA ALA A 72 -1.81 19.07 -7.29
C ALA A 72 -0.95 17.79 -7.39
N PRO A 73 -0.18 17.40 -6.35
CA PRO A 73 0.57 16.17 -6.41
C PRO A 73 -0.37 14.99 -6.67
N ALA A 74 0.06 13.98 -7.42
CA ALA A 74 -0.78 12.84 -7.78
C ALA A 74 0.07 11.66 -8.26
N VAL A 75 -0.48 10.45 -8.13
CA VAL A 75 -0.02 9.19 -8.67
C VAL A 75 -1.12 8.63 -9.53
N LEU A 76 -0.78 8.26 -10.74
CA LEU A 76 -1.61 7.43 -11.61
C LEU A 76 -1.06 6.00 -11.54
N LEU A 77 -1.94 5.05 -11.24
CA LEU A 77 -1.62 3.63 -11.24
C LEU A 77 -2.24 2.98 -12.48
N VAL A 78 -1.42 2.25 -13.25
CA VAL A 78 -1.89 1.52 -14.44
C VAL A 78 -1.32 0.10 -14.46
N VAL A 79 -2.15 -0.87 -14.84
CA VAL A 79 -1.73 -2.26 -15.13
C VAL A 79 -1.91 -2.53 -16.60
N THR A 80 -0.92 -3.16 -17.22
CA THR A 80 -0.96 -3.58 -18.63
C THR A 80 -0.65 -5.06 -18.74
N GLU A 81 -1.29 -5.73 -19.71
CA GLU A 81 -0.92 -7.08 -20.10
C GLU A 81 0.41 -7.08 -20.89
N GLY A 82 1.28 -8.05 -20.60
CA GLY A 82 2.60 -8.18 -21.22
C GLY A 82 3.72 -7.40 -20.52
N THR A 83 4.94 -7.56 -21.05
CA THR A 83 6.19 -7.05 -20.45
C THR A 83 6.85 -5.92 -21.25
N SER A 84 6.22 -5.49 -22.35
CA SER A 84 6.77 -4.53 -23.32
C SER A 84 6.18 -3.12 -23.22
N SER A 85 5.19 -2.91 -22.35
CA SER A 85 4.50 -1.61 -22.20
C SER A 85 5.43 -0.51 -21.69
N ALA A 86 5.24 0.70 -22.22
CA ALA A 86 6.04 1.88 -21.90
C ALA A 86 5.14 3.10 -21.71
N LEU A 87 5.53 3.99 -20.78
CA LEU A 87 4.87 5.28 -20.59
C LEU A 87 5.29 6.25 -21.70
N ARG A 88 4.34 6.92 -22.33
CA ARG A 88 4.59 8.06 -23.24
C ARG A 88 4.05 9.34 -22.61
N VAL A 89 4.83 10.42 -22.69
CA VAL A 89 4.48 11.72 -22.13
C VAL A 89 4.68 12.79 -23.19
N ASN A 90 3.60 13.49 -23.55
CA ASN A 90 3.67 14.68 -24.38
C ASN A 90 3.81 15.93 -23.51
N TRP A 91 5.04 16.34 -23.24
CA TRP A 91 5.35 17.41 -22.29
C TRP A 91 4.77 18.79 -22.66
N THR A 92 4.68 19.10 -23.95
CA THR A 92 4.12 20.38 -24.41
C THR A 92 2.62 20.44 -24.16
N GLN A 93 1.93 19.32 -24.30
CA GLN A 93 0.49 19.19 -24.02
C GLN A 93 0.22 19.13 -22.52
N LEU A 94 1.02 18.36 -21.75
CA LEU A 94 0.87 18.22 -20.29
C LEU A 94 1.00 19.55 -19.54
N LEU A 95 1.86 20.46 -20.03
CA LEU A 95 2.07 21.79 -19.44
C LEU A 95 1.16 22.87 -20.04
N SER A 96 0.31 22.50 -21.01
CA SER A 96 -0.65 23.42 -21.62
C SER A 96 -1.89 23.61 -20.73
N PRO A 97 -2.71 24.65 -20.99
CA PRO A 97 -4.01 24.80 -20.36
C PRO A 97 -5.00 23.65 -20.63
N THR A 98 -4.69 22.77 -21.60
CA THR A 98 -5.51 21.63 -22.03
C THR A 98 -4.67 20.34 -22.04
N PRO A 99 -4.40 19.74 -20.86
CA PRO A 99 -3.50 18.59 -20.73
C PRO A 99 -4.13 17.24 -21.12
N ASP A 100 -5.38 17.24 -21.60
CA ASP A 100 -6.11 16.02 -21.99
C ASP A 100 -5.33 15.20 -23.03
N GLY A 101 -5.28 13.88 -22.83
CA GLY A 101 -4.54 12.96 -23.70
C GLY A 101 -3.01 13.13 -23.69
N ALA A 102 -2.44 13.92 -22.78
CA ALA A 102 -0.98 14.10 -22.71
C ALA A 102 -0.24 12.86 -22.15
N ILE A 103 -0.97 11.98 -21.46
CA ILE A 103 -0.46 10.74 -20.87
C ILE A 103 -1.39 9.60 -21.31
N TRP A 104 -0.85 8.62 -22.01
CA TRP A 104 -1.60 7.45 -22.46
C TRP A 104 -0.73 6.20 -22.44
N ILE A 105 -1.38 5.04 -22.46
CA ILE A 105 -0.76 3.72 -22.52
C ILE A 105 -1.01 3.13 -23.90
N GLU A 106 0.06 2.65 -24.56
CA GLU A 106 -0.03 1.96 -25.85
C GLU A 106 0.26 0.45 -25.71
N PRO A 107 -0.60 -0.43 -26.26
CA PRO A 107 -1.86 -0.15 -26.96
C PRO A 107 -3.02 0.15 -25.99
N ALA A 108 -3.89 1.11 -26.33
CA ALA A 108 -4.98 1.56 -25.43
C ALA A 108 -5.94 0.44 -25.00
N GLY A 109 -6.19 -0.55 -25.86
CA GLY A 109 -7.04 -1.71 -25.55
C GLY A 109 -6.47 -2.69 -24.54
N SER A 110 -5.23 -2.49 -24.05
CA SER A 110 -4.59 -3.33 -23.03
C SER A 110 -4.84 -2.84 -21.59
N VAL A 111 -5.50 -1.69 -21.42
CA VAL A 111 -5.75 -1.10 -20.10
C VAL A 111 -6.97 -1.78 -19.48
N VAL A 112 -6.72 -2.62 -18.49
CA VAL A 112 -7.77 -3.36 -17.76
C VAL A 112 -8.35 -2.54 -16.61
N TYR A 113 -7.56 -1.62 -16.02
CA TYR A 113 -7.97 -0.84 -14.85
C TYR A 113 -7.00 0.33 -14.58
N SER A 114 -7.51 1.45 -14.05
CA SER A 114 -6.71 2.64 -13.69
C SER A 114 -7.33 3.43 -12.53
N THR A 115 -6.49 3.91 -11.61
CA THR A 115 -6.89 4.75 -10.44
C THR A 115 -5.80 5.75 -10.09
N ALA A 116 -6.13 6.80 -9.31
CA ALA A 116 -5.17 7.85 -8.92
C ALA A 116 -5.25 8.27 -7.44
N VAL A 117 -4.12 8.60 -6.81
CA VAL A 117 -3.95 8.98 -5.38
C VAL A 117 -2.84 10.06 -5.21
N VAL A 118 -2.54 10.68 -4.07
CA VAL A 118 -1.64 11.89 -3.98
C VAL A 118 -0.65 11.84 -2.79
N PHE A 119 0.70 11.84 -2.99
CA PHE A 119 1.69 11.79 -1.87
C PHE A 119 3.09 12.41 -2.13
N THR A 120 3.87 12.64 -1.05
CA THR A 120 5.16 13.37 -1.04
C THR A 120 6.44 12.52 -1.13
N LYS A 121 6.40 11.24 -0.74
CA LYS A 121 7.54 10.29 -0.84
C LYS A 121 7.00 8.91 -1.19
N VAL A 122 7.75 8.15 -1.98
CA VAL A 122 7.30 6.88 -2.57
C VAL A 122 8.39 5.83 -2.44
N THR A 123 7.99 4.62 -2.07
CA THR A 123 8.83 3.43 -2.04
C THR A 123 8.13 2.31 -2.80
N ALA A 124 8.83 1.66 -3.72
CA ALA A 124 8.35 0.47 -4.43
C ALA A 124 9.10 -0.77 -3.93
N TYR A 125 8.45 -1.92 -3.93
CA TYR A 125 9.00 -3.17 -3.39
C TYR A 125 9.19 -4.20 -4.49
N GLU A 126 10.33 -4.90 -4.47
CA GLU A 126 10.62 -5.99 -5.40
C GLU A 126 10.03 -7.33 -4.93
N THR A 127 9.98 -7.52 -3.61
CA THR A 127 9.52 -8.74 -2.95
C THR A 127 8.46 -8.44 -1.91
N SER A 128 7.75 -9.48 -1.48
CA SER A 128 6.93 -9.38 -0.28
C SER A 128 7.79 -9.38 0.98
N GLY A 129 7.38 -8.61 1.98
CA GLY A 129 8.15 -8.42 3.19
C GLY A 129 7.45 -7.47 4.15
N ARG A 130 8.15 -7.12 5.22
CA ARG A 130 7.69 -6.12 6.20
C ARG A 130 8.74 -5.04 6.30
N ASP A 131 8.29 -3.79 6.35
CA ASP A 131 9.20 -2.68 6.60
C ASP A 131 9.88 -2.82 7.97
N GLU A 132 11.19 -2.64 8.00
CA GLU A 132 11.98 -2.59 9.23
C GLU A 132 11.65 -1.34 10.05
N THR A 133 11.28 -0.24 9.37
CA THR A 133 10.87 1.00 10.00
C THR A 133 9.38 0.97 10.36
N LEU A 134 9.05 1.53 11.52
CA LEU A 134 7.65 1.78 11.89
C LEU A 134 6.91 2.57 10.79
N PRO A 135 5.61 2.29 10.55
CA PRO A 135 4.76 1.38 11.31
C PRO A 135 4.85 -0.07 10.82
N SER A 136 5.95 -0.47 10.17
CA SER A 136 6.22 -1.85 9.74
C SER A 136 5.11 -2.43 8.88
N LEU A 137 4.72 -1.70 7.82
CA LEU A 137 3.69 -2.14 6.89
C LEU A 137 4.14 -3.42 6.18
N LEU A 138 3.23 -4.40 6.12
CA LEU A 138 3.41 -5.60 5.31
C LEU A 138 3.18 -5.22 3.85
N HIS A 139 4.17 -5.47 3.00
CA HIS A 139 4.16 -5.09 1.59
C HIS A 139 4.34 -6.31 0.68
N THR A 140 3.96 -6.14 -0.58
CA THR A 140 4.17 -7.10 -1.68
C THR A 140 4.79 -6.40 -2.89
N ALA A 141 5.26 -7.18 -3.86
CA ALA A 141 5.71 -6.65 -5.14
C ALA A 141 4.62 -5.92 -5.95
N ASN A 142 3.33 -6.11 -5.59
CA ASN A 142 2.20 -5.44 -6.24
C ASN A 142 1.78 -4.15 -5.53
N SER A 143 2.56 -3.73 -4.53
CA SER A 143 2.25 -2.56 -3.70
C SER A 143 3.41 -1.57 -3.70
N SER A 144 3.07 -0.30 -3.48
CA SER A 144 4.00 0.78 -3.24
C SER A 144 3.61 1.48 -1.95
N LYS A 145 4.61 1.79 -1.11
CA LYS A 145 4.41 2.61 0.08
C LYS A 145 4.55 4.07 -0.30
N VAL A 146 3.71 4.88 0.32
CA VAL A 146 3.69 6.31 0.21
C VAL A 146 3.82 6.92 1.58
N GLU A 147 4.57 8.01 1.67
CA GLU A 147 4.79 8.71 2.92
C GLU A 147 4.45 10.18 2.72
N PHE A 148 3.49 10.65 3.50
CA PHE A 148 3.14 12.04 3.68
C PHE A 148 3.99 12.62 4.81
N VAL A 149 4.76 13.67 4.53
CA VAL A 149 5.57 14.35 5.53
C VAL A 149 5.18 15.82 5.60
N LEU A 150 4.84 16.27 6.80
CA LEU A 150 4.63 17.67 7.12
C LEU A 150 5.71 18.10 8.11
N ALA A 151 6.63 18.95 7.69
CA ALA A 151 7.75 19.41 8.50
C ALA A 151 7.78 20.94 8.57
N GLY A 152 7.94 21.48 9.77
CA GLY A 152 8.12 22.92 10.01
C GLY A 152 6.88 23.80 9.83
N ALA A 153 5.70 23.23 9.53
CA ALA A 153 4.49 24.02 9.38
C ALA A 153 4.09 24.64 10.73
N ALA A 154 3.78 25.94 10.72
CA ALA A 154 3.33 26.62 11.92
C ALA A 154 1.85 26.29 12.20
N PRO A 155 1.52 25.71 13.37
CA PRO A 155 0.14 25.55 13.79
C PRO A 155 -0.52 26.92 13.93
N ARG A 156 -1.80 27.03 13.57
CA ARG A 156 -2.55 28.30 13.60
C ARG A 156 -3.25 28.55 14.94
N GLY A 157 -3.20 27.59 15.85
CA GLY A 157 -3.72 27.66 17.21
C GLY A 157 -3.22 26.49 18.06
N ASN A 158 -3.51 26.54 19.35
CA ASN A 158 -3.16 25.48 20.29
C ASN A 158 -3.96 24.21 19.96
N SER A 159 -3.28 23.07 19.95
CA SER A 159 -3.78 21.76 19.56
C SER A 159 -4.28 21.71 18.11
N SER A 160 -3.46 22.18 17.16
CA SER A 160 -3.81 22.14 15.73
C SER A 160 -3.93 20.70 15.20
N TRP A 161 -5.08 20.36 14.62
CA TRP A 161 -5.29 19.10 13.90
C TRP A 161 -5.00 19.30 12.41
N PHE A 162 -4.18 18.42 11.85
CA PHE A 162 -3.92 18.41 10.41
C PHE A 162 -4.84 17.39 9.74
N ALA A 163 -5.26 17.67 8.52
CA ALA A 163 -6.07 16.74 7.75
C ALA A 163 -5.52 16.58 6.34
N LEU A 164 -5.60 15.36 5.84
CA LEU A 164 -5.30 14.97 4.47
C LEU A 164 -6.57 14.39 3.86
N GLU A 165 -7.03 14.98 2.77
CA GLU A 165 -8.08 14.41 1.94
C GLU A 165 -7.43 13.51 0.89
N VAL A 166 -7.81 12.24 0.87
CA VAL A 166 -7.35 11.27 -0.11
C VAL A 166 -8.50 10.95 -1.04
N ALA A 167 -8.39 11.39 -2.29
CA ALA A 167 -9.34 11.09 -3.35
C ALA A 167 -8.84 9.93 -4.21
N THR A 168 -9.79 9.13 -4.70
CA THR A 168 -9.57 8.01 -5.62
C THR A 168 -10.56 8.10 -6.77
N VAL A 169 -10.11 7.71 -7.97
CA VAL A 169 -10.89 7.77 -9.20
C VAL A 169 -11.09 6.35 -9.71
N GLU A 170 -12.34 5.98 -9.96
CA GLU A 170 -12.72 4.63 -10.38
C GLU A 170 -13.75 4.67 -11.50
N GLU A 171 -13.82 3.59 -12.28
CA GLU A 171 -14.87 3.42 -13.29
C GLU A 171 -16.27 3.34 -12.65
N ALA A 172 -17.27 3.91 -13.33
CA ALA A 172 -18.65 3.86 -12.90
C ALA A 172 -19.14 2.42 -12.77
N GLY A 173 -19.51 2.02 -11.55
CA GLY A 173 -19.93 0.66 -11.21
C GLY A 173 -18.96 -0.10 -10.28
N VAL A 174 -17.72 0.39 -10.12
CA VAL A 174 -16.79 -0.16 -9.13
C VAL A 174 -17.24 0.21 -7.72
N VAL A 175 -17.42 -0.80 -6.87
CA VAL A 175 -17.84 -0.59 -5.48
C VAL A 175 -16.61 -0.32 -4.62
N GLN A 176 -16.56 0.87 -4.04
CA GLN A 176 -15.49 1.24 -3.11
C GLN A 176 -15.94 1.05 -1.65
N ARG A 177 -15.07 0.46 -0.84
CA ARG A 177 -15.37 0.15 0.56
C ARG A 177 -14.21 0.52 1.46
N LEU A 178 -14.52 1.29 2.50
CA LEU A 178 -13.63 1.48 3.64
C LEU A 178 -13.96 0.43 4.70
N ARG A 179 -12.96 -0.34 5.14
CA ARG A 179 -13.08 -1.33 6.21
C ARG A 179 -11.89 -1.26 7.15
N LEU A 180 -12.14 -1.46 8.44
CA LEU A 180 -11.07 -1.72 9.40
C LEU A 180 -10.77 -3.22 9.36
N ALA A 181 -9.56 -3.60 8.97
CA ALA A 181 -9.16 -5.01 8.98
C ALA A 181 -8.76 -5.40 10.41
N ARG A 182 -9.23 -6.55 10.88
CA ARG A 182 -8.80 -7.11 12.17
C ARG A 182 -7.50 -7.89 11.94
N SER A 183 -6.43 -7.50 12.63
CA SER A 183 -5.23 -8.32 12.76
C SER A 183 -5.27 -9.11 14.07
N ILE A 184 -4.48 -10.17 14.16
CA ILE A 184 -4.30 -10.98 15.38
C ILE A 184 -3.63 -10.15 16.47
N ASP A 185 -2.81 -9.19 16.05
CA ASP A 185 -2.10 -8.25 16.90
C ASP A 185 -2.59 -6.84 16.55
N ASP A 186 -3.08 -6.13 17.57
CA ASP A 186 -3.63 -4.80 17.46
C ASP A 186 -2.58 -3.77 17.00
N GLU A 187 -1.30 -4.01 17.29
CA GLU A 187 -0.17 -3.25 16.76
C GLU A 187 -0.09 -3.28 15.23
N TYR A 188 -0.63 -4.32 14.59
CA TYR A 188 -0.62 -4.53 13.14
C TYR A 188 -1.97 -4.32 12.45
N THR A 189 -3.01 -3.85 13.15
CA THR A 189 -4.38 -3.70 12.62
C THR A 189 -4.48 -2.48 11.69
N PRO A 190 -4.63 -2.68 10.35
CA PRO A 190 -4.68 -1.57 9.42
C PRO A 190 -6.12 -1.19 9.03
N THR A 191 -6.30 0.07 8.64
CA THR A 191 -7.47 0.53 7.89
C THR A 191 -7.24 0.27 6.41
N ILE A 192 -8.22 -0.33 5.74
CA ILE A 192 -8.14 -0.70 4.32
C ILE A 192 -9.28 -0.04 3.57
N PHE A 193 -8.93 0.75 2.57
CA PHE A 193 -9.79 1.19 1.49
C PHE A 193 -9.59 0.27 0.30
N GLU A 194 -10.66 -0.34 -0.22
CA GLU A 194 -10.58 -1.27 -1.35
C GLU A 194 -11.60 -0.94 -2.42
N SER A 195 -11.18 -1.03 -3.68
CA SER A 195 -12.03 -0.96 -4.86
C SER A 195 -12.32 -2.38 -5.35
N ARG A 196 -13.59 -2.74 -5.48
CA ARG A 196 -14.04 -4.10 -5.78
C ARG A 196 -14.94 -4.13 -7.00
N ASN A 197 -14.74 -5.13 -7.85
CA ASN A 197 -15.69 -5.51 -8.89
C ASN A 197 -16.23 -6.90 -8.57
N ASP A 198 -17.55 -7.02 -8.39
CA ASP A 198 -18.27 -8.19 -7.88
C ASP A 198 -17.61 -8.81 -6.63
N SER A 199 -16.69 -9.77 -6.85
CA SER A 199 -15.98 -10.50 -5.81
C SER A 199 -14.48 -10.20 -5.73
N SER A 200 -13.88 -9.61 -6.77
CA SER A 200 -12.44 -9.39 -6.90
C SER A 200 -12.03 -7.98 -6.48
N THR A 201 -11.06 -7.89 -5.57
CA THR A 201 -10.41 -6.61 -5.24
C THR A 201 -9.52 -6.20 -6.40
N LEU A 202 -9.77 -5.02 -6.97
CA LEU A 202 -9.01 -4.45 -8.08
C LEU A 202 -7.78 -3.71 -7.57
N SER A 203 -8.01 -2.81 -6.61
CA SER A 203 -6.97 -2.03 -5.95
C SER A 203 -7.29 -1.84 -4.48
N PHE A 204 -6.26 -1.48 -3.74
CA PHE A 204 -6.38 -1.15 -2.33
C PHE A 204 -5.47 0.02 -1.97
N LEU A 205 -5.89 0.74 -0.94
CA LEU A 205 -5.10 1.67 -0.16
C LEU A 205 -5.22 1.27 1.31
N GLN A 206 -4.10 0.98 1.95
CA GLN A 206 -4.03 0.45 3.30
C GLN A 206 -3.12 1.33 4.15
N TRP A 207 -3.51 1.67 5.36
CA TRP A 207 -2.68 2.41 6.29
C TRP A 207 -2.92 1.94 7.72
N LYS A 208 -2.04 2.30 8.64
CA LYS A 208 -2.27 2.15 10.07
C LYS A 208 -2.83 3.44 10.64
N ALA A 209 -3.64 3.36 11.70
CA ALA A 209 -4.25 4.50 12.38
C ALA A 209 -3.25 5.30 13.24
N THR A 210 -2.01 5.41 12.76
CA THR A 210 -0.87 5.99 13.48
C THR A 210 0.05 6.70 12.51
N ALA A 211 0.42 7.93 12.85
CA ALA A 211 1.47 8.73 12.25
C ALA A 211 2.60 8.93 13.27
N TYR A 212 3.71 9.56 12.89
CA TYR A 212 4.89 9.71 13.74
C TYR A 212 5.40 11.14 13.76
N GLY A 213 5.79 11.59 14.96
CA GLY A 213 6.33 12.92 15.24
C GLY A 213 7.81 13.12 14.92
N SER A 214 8.48 12.15 14.32
CA SER A 214 9.93 12.20 14.08
C SER A 214 10.34 11.49 12.79
N GLN A 215 11.51 11.86 12.26
CA GLN A 215 12.06 11.28 11.03
C GLN A 215 12.50 9.82 11.22
N ALA A 216 12.90 9.45 12.43
CA ALA A 216 13.16 8.08 12.84
C ALA A 216 11.99 7.61 13.73
N PRO A 217 10.93 7.03 13.14
CA PRO A 217 9.69 6.78 13.84
C PRO A 217 9.91 5.82 15.02
N LYS A 218 9.43 6.24 16.20
CA LYS A 218 9.43 5.48 17.44
C LYS A 218 8.02 5.39 18.01
N ARG A 219 7.76 4.38 18.83
CA ARG A 219 6.44 4.18 19.46
C ARG A 219 6.05 5.35 20.39
N GLU A 220 7.04 5.97 21.04
CA GLU A 220 6.85 7.16 21.89
C GLU A 220 6.38 8.40 21.11
N ASP A 221 6.58 8.42 19.79
CA ASP A 221 6.26 9.54 18.91
C ASP A 221 4.98 9.31 18.10
N SER A 222 4.15 8.36 18.50
CA SER A 222 2.93 8.01 17.79
C SER A 222 1.88 9.11 17.89
N ILE A 223 1.35 9.53 16.74
CA ILE A 223 0.22 10.45 16.61
C ILE A 223 -0.97 9.64 16.11
N GLN A 224 -2.12 9.74 16.78
CA GLN A 224 -3.31 9.02 16.36
C GLN A 224 -3.85 9.57 15.02
N CYS A 225 -4.28 8.67 14.14
CA CYS A 225 -4.97 9.02 12.91
C CYS A 225 -6.44 8.60 12.99
N HIS A 226 -7.33 9.51 12.61
CA HIS A 226 -8.76 9.23 12.45
C HIS A 226 -9.14 9.33 10.97
N SER A 227 -9.80 8.31 10.45
CA SER A 227 -10.37 8.32 9.09
C SER A 227 -11.87 8.56 9.16
N GLY A 228 -12.35 9.52 8.37
CA GLY A 228 -13.78 9.76 8.17
C GLY A 228 -14.45 8.68 7.33
N SER A 229 -15.77 8.81 7.14
CA SER A 229 -16.52 7.97 6.20
C SER A 229 -16.15 8.30 4.75
N LEU A 230 -16.29 7.32 3.85
CA LEU A 230 -16.17 7.55 2.41
C LEU A 230 -17.25 8.54 1.95
N LYS A 231 -16.85 9.54 1.17
CA LYS A 231 -17.77 10.51 0.56
C LYS A 231 -17.56 10.53 -0.94
N ALA A 232 -18.66 10.58 -1.70
CA ALA A 232 -18.59 10.93 -3.11
C ALA A 232 -18.06 12.36 -3.21
N ALA A 233 -16.95 12.53 -3.92
CA ALA A 233 -16.37 13.83 -4.10
C ALA A 233 -17.18 14.59 -5.15
N ASN A 234 -17.82 15.68 -4.73
CA ASN A 234 -18.31 16.66 -5.69
C ASN A 234 -17.10 17.37 -6.33
N TRP A 235 -17.33 17.99 -7.50
CA TRP A 235 -16.36 18.70 -8.35
C TRP A 235 -15.55 19.85 -7.69
N THR A 236 -15.56 19.93 -6.36
CA THR A 236 -14.80 20.87 -5.54
C THR A 236 -13.36 20.44 -5.30
N LEU A 237 -12.96 19.24 -5.74
CA LEU A 237 -11.56 18.80 -5.65
C LEU A 237 -10.66 19.64 -6.58
N PRO A 238 -9.43 20.00 -6.16
CA PRO A 238 -8.46 20.67 -7.01
C PRO A 238 -8.23 19.84 -8.29
N ARG A 239 -8.31 20.49 -9.45
CA ARG A 239 -8.09 19.84 -10.75
C ARG A 239 -6.65 19.31 -10.81
N SER A 240 -6.49 18.00 -10.76
CA SER A 240 -5.20 17.34 -10.99
C SER A 240 -4.98 17.20 -12.50
N SER A 241 -3.88 17.80 -12.99
CA SER A 241 -3.52 17.78 -14.41
C SER A 241 -3.31 16.36 -14.94
N ILE A 242 -2.79 15.45 -14.12
CA ILE A 242 -2.54 14.05 -14.49
C ILE A 242 -3.81 13.21 -14.49
N VAL A 243 -4.75 13.48 -13.56
CA VAL A 243 -6.06 12.81 -13.55
C VAL A 243 -6.83 13.24 -14.79
N LEU A 244 -6.85 14.53 -15.09
CA LEU A 244 -7.49 15.05 -16.31
C LEU A 244 -6.79 14.56 -17.59
N ALA A 245 -5.46 14.48 -17.60
CA ALA A 245 -4.72 14.01 -18.77
C ALA A 245 -5.01 12.55 -19.14
N TYR A 246 -5.32 11.71 -18.15
CA TYR A 246 -5.54 10.27 -18.37
C TYR A 246 -7.03 9.89 -18.46
N PHE A 247 -7.87 10.44 -17.57
CA PHE A 247 -9.30 10.12 -17.51
C PHE A 247 -10.17 11.07 -18.36
N GLY A 248 -9.58 12.15 -18.88
CA GLY A 248 -10.25 13.13 -19.74
C GLY A 248 -11.41 13.85 -19.05
N GLU A 249 -12.35 14.35 -19.86
CA GLU A 249 -13.60 14.95 -19.37
C GLU A 249 -14.63 13.92 -18.86
N GLY A 250 -14.33 12.61 -18.97
CA GLY A 250 -15.19 11.52 -18.48
C GLY A 250 -15.24 11.41 -16.96
N VAL A 251 -14.33 12.08 -16.25
CA VAL A 251 -14.39 12.26 -14.81
C VAL A 251 -15.76 12.84 -14.44
N GLY A 252 -16.52 12.20 -13.55
CA GLY A 252 -17.87 12.62 -13.15
C GLY A 252 -19.03 12.14 -14.03
N SER A 253 -18.77 11.45 -15.15
CA SER A 253 -19.79 10.75 -15.95
C SER A 253 -19.48 9.26 -16.08
N THR A 254 -18.34 8.89 -16.67
CA THR A 254 -17.85 7.51 -16.80
C THR A 254 -17.00 7.07 -15.62
N TYR A 255 -16.41 8.02 -14.88
CA TYR A 255 -15.60 7.75 -13.69
C TYR A 255 -16.18 8.44 -12.46
N THR A 256 -16.22 7.73 -11.35
CA THR A 256 -16.64 8.26 -10.05
C THR A 256 -15.42 8.59 -9.20
N ILE A 257 -15.49 9.69 -8.44
CA ILE A 257 -14.46 10.06 -7.49
C ILE A 257 -15.02 9.88 -6.08
N ASN A 258 -14.32 9.12 -5.24
CA ASN A 258 -14.60 9.08 -3.81
C ASN A 258 -13.40 9.55 -3.02
N ALA A 259 -13.67 10.28 -1.94
CA ALA A 259 -12.66 10.83 -1.05
C ALA A 259 -12.87 10.37 0.39
N VAL A 260 -11.75 10.22 1.10
CA VAL A 260 -11.69 9.96 2.54
C VAL A 260 -10.82 11.00 3.21
N ASN A 261 -11.32 11.57 4.30
CA ASN A 261 -10.56 12.52 5.10
C ASN A 261 -9.82 11.76 6.20
N ILE A 262 -8.53 12.02 6.32
CA ILE A 262 -7.66 11.45 7.35
C ILE A 262 -7.15 12.62 8.18
N SER A 263 -7.57 12.68 9.45
CA SER A 263 -7.08 13.68 10.39
C SER A 263 -6.02 13.10 11.30
N PHE A 264 -5.01 13.92 11.59
CA PHE A 264 -3.89 13.61 12.44
C PHE A 264 -3.97 14.50 13.68
N GLY A 265 -4.05 13.85 14.84
CA GLY A 265 -4.26 14.52 16.11
C GLY A 265 -4.99 13.58 17.07
N GLY A 266 -4.77 13.79 18.36
CA GLY A 266 -5.41 13.07 19.45
C GLY A 266 -5.44 13.95 20.69
N GLU A 267 -6.01 13.45 21.78
CA GLU A 267 -6.07 14.16 23.07
C GLU A 267 -4.66 14.50 23.60
N ASP A 268 -3.65 13.70 23.22
CA ASP A 268 -2.22 13.90 23.52
C ASP A 268 -1.53 14.90 22.55
N GLY A 269 -2.29 15.81 21.93
CA GLY A 269 -2.00 16.63 20.74
C GLY A 269 -0.80 17.58 20.73
N ASN A 270 0.23 17.37 21.55
CA ASN A 270 1.41 18.22 21.66
C ASN A 270 2.60 17.76 20.81
N ILE A 271 2.62 16.50 20.33
CA ILE A 271 3.80 15.93 19.63
C ILE A 271 4.17 16.75 18.39
N TYR A 272 3.20 17.13 17.56
CA TYR A 272 3.49 17.96 16.40
C TYR A 272 3.89 19.39 16.79
N GLU A 273 3.29 19.96 17.84
CA GLU A 273 3.59 21.32 18.27
C GLU A 273 5.03 21.47 18.76
N GLU A 274 5.52 20.44 19.47
CA GLU A 274 6.88 20.34 19.99
C GLU A 274 7.89 20.00 18.89
N LYS A 275 7.63 18.94 18.10
CA LYS A 275 8.61 18.41 17.14
C LYS A 275 8.54 19.05 15.76
N ARG A 276 7.43 19.72 15.44
CA ARG A 276 7.12 20.30 14.13
C ARG A 276 7.34 19.32 12.97
N TYR A 277 7.03 18.06 13.21
CA TYR A 277 7.22 16.99 12.24
C TYR A 277 6.08 16.00 12.35
N LEU A 278 5.54 15.59 11.21
CA LEU A 278 4.55 14.55 11.08
C LEU A 278 4.90 13.72 9.87
N SER A 279 4.95 12.41 10.04
CA SER A 279 5.09 11.45 8.96
C SER A 279 4.00 10.41 9.07
N TRP A 280 3.24 10.23 7.99
CA TRP A 280 2.22 9.21 7.89
C TRP A 280 2.46 8.40 6.62
N SER A 281 2.31 7.08 6.72
CA SER A 281 2.59 6.18 5.61
C SER A 281 1.39 5.30 5.29
N ALA A 282 1.14 5.11 4.00
CA ALA A 282 0.12 4.22 3.48
C ALA A 282 0.72 3.32 2.41
N LEU A 283 0.01 2.25 2.07
CA LEU A 283 0.37 1.25 1.09
C LEU A 283 -0.73 1.20 0.05
N LEU A 284 -0.41 1.51 -1.20
CA LEU A 284 -1.32 1.38 -2.33
C LEU A 284 -0.87 0.24 -3.23
N GLY A 285 -1.81 -0.49 -3.81
CA GLY A 285 -1.47 -1.61 -4.67
C GLY A 285 -2.65 -2.17 -5.44
N PHE A 286 -2.34 -3.12 -6.31
CA PHE A 286 -3.32 -3.85 -7.10
C PHE A 286 -3.60 -5.23 -6.51
N GLY A 287 -4.83 -5.71 -6.71
CA GLY A 287 -5.28 -7.00 -6.22
C GLY A 287 -5.66 -6.97 -4.74
N GLN A 288 -5.43 -8.07 -4.03
CA GLN A 288 -5.78 -8.19 -2.62
C GLN A 288 -4.75 -7.48 -1.72
N PRO A 289 -5.21 -6.77 -0.67
CA PRO A 289 -4.30 -6.19 0.31
C PRO A 289 -3.52 -7.29 1.04
N PRO A 290 -2.23 -7.05 1.36
CA PRO A 290 -1.41 -7.99 2.10
C PRO A 290 -2.02 -8.30 3.47
N LYS A 291 -2.03 -9.59 3.82
CA LYS A 291 -2.54 -10.08 5.11
C LYS A 291 -1.47 -10.85 5.83
N ASP A 292 -1.43 -10.68 7.13
CA ASP A 292 -0.60 -11.49 7.99
C ASP A 292 -1.06 -12.94 7.99
N THR A 293 -0.10 -13.84 7.83
CA THR A 293 -0.31 -15.29 7.89
C THR A 293 0.65 -15.87 8.91
N PHE A 294 0.25 -16.96 9.55
CA PHE A 294 1.13 -17.68 10.46
C PHE A 294 2.21 -18.41 9.66
N SER A 295 3.42 -18.46 10.23
CA SER A 295 4.49 -19.31 9.70
C SER A 295 4.03 -20.76 9.65
N PRO A 296 4.42 -21.54 8.62
CA PRO A 296 4.13 -22.98 8.55
C PRO A 296 4.54 -23.74 9.81
N LEU A 297 5.61 -23.29 10.48
CA LEU A 297 6.08 -23.85 11.76
C LEU A 297 5.11 -23.56 12.90
N VAL A 298 4.59 -22.33 12.99
CA VAL A 298 3.60 -21.99 14.03
C VAL A 298 2.32 -22.79 13.80
N ILE A 299 1.88 -22.89 12.53
CA ILE A 299 0.73 -23.72 12.15
C ILE A 299 0.96 -25.18 12.54
N SER A 300 2.16 -25.73 12.31
CA SER A 300 2.46 -27.12 12.67
C SER A 300 2.48 -27.36 14.18
N ILE A 301 3.05 -26.44 14.97
CA ILE A 301 3.01 -26.51 16.43
C ILE A 301 1.58 -26.46 16.93
N MET A 302 0.76 -25.52 16.44
CA MET A 302 -0.65 -25.44 16.83
C MET A 302 -1.44 -26.68 16.43
N ALA A 303 -1.18 -27.23 15.25
CA ALA A 303 -1.83 -28.46 14.77
C ALA A 303 -1.51 -29.67 15.67
N VAL A 304 -0.27 -29.82 16.11
CA VAL A 304 0.13 -30.91 17.03
C VAL A 304 -0.42 -30.65 18.44
N ALA A 305 -0.20 -29.44 18.98
CA ALA A 305 -0.58 -29.09 20.34
C ALA A 305 -2.09 -29.17 20.59
N LEU A 306 -2.91 -28.81 19.61
CA LEU A 306 -4.37 -28.88 19.70
C LEU A 306 -4.94 -30.19 19.13
N GLY A 307 -4.30 -30.76 18.12
CA GLY A 307 -4.73 -32.00 17.49
C GLY A 307 -4.55 -33.22 18.40
N THR A 308 -3.41 -33.31 19.12
CA THR A 308 -3.14 -34.47 19.99
C THR A 308 -4.17 -34.62 21.11
N PRO A 309 -4.53 -33.57 21.89
CA PRO A 309 -5.59 -33.67 22.89
C PRO A 309 -6.94 -34.03 22.29
N MET A 310 -7.29 -33.48 21.12
CA MET A 310 -8.56 -33.77 20.45
C MET A 310 -8.66 -35.25 20.04
N VAL A 311 -7.59 -35.80 19.46
CA VAL A 311 -7.52 -37.24 19.12
C VAL A 311 -7.61 -38.11 20.38
N LEU A 312 -6.90 -37.76 21.45
CA LEU A 312 -6.96 -38.50 22.71
C LEU A 312 -8.37 -38.49 23.32
N LEU A 313 -9.08 -37.35 23.25
CA LEU A 313 -10.47 -37.25 23.70
C LEU A 313 -11.38 -38.13 22.87
N VAL A 314 -11.28 -38.11 21.53
CA VAL A 314 -12.11 -38.94 20.66
C VAL A 314 -11.86 -40.43 20.89
N VAL A 315 -10.58 -40.85 20.92
CA VAL A 315 -10.21 -42.25 21.18
C VAL A 315 -10.67 -42.67 22.58
N GLY A 316 -10.45 -41.84 23.60
CA GLY A 316 -10.90 -42.09 24.96
C GLY A 316 -12.43 -42.23 25.05
N SER A 317 -13.17 -41.33 24.39
CA SER A 317 -14.63 -41.41 24.30
C SER A 317 -15.11 -42.67 23.59
N CYS A 318 -14.50 -43.05 22.47
CA CYS A 318 -14.82 -44.30 21.79
C CYS A 318 -14.58 -45.52 22.70
N VAL A 319 -13.43 -45.58 23.38
CA VAL A 319 -13.10 -46.68 24.30
C VAL A 319 -14.14 -46.78 25.41
N VAL A 320 -14.55 -45.66 26.02
CA VAL A 320 -15.58 -45.66 27.07
C VAL A 320 -16.92 -46.15 26.53
N LEU A 321 -17.35 -45.68 25.35
CA LEU A 321 -18.61 -46.11 24.74
C LEU A 321 -18.62 -47.61 24.41
N PHE A 322 -17.53 -48.15 23.86
CA PHE A 322 -17.41 -49.58 23.59
C PHE A 322 -17.35 -50.41 24.89
N ALA A 323 -16.70 -49.91 25.94
CA ALA A 323 -16.66 -50.58 27.23
C ALA A 323 -18.03 -50.59 27.94
N GLN A 324 -18.79 -49.50 27.87
CA GLN A 324 -20.16 -49.45 28.39
C GLN A 324 -21.10 -50.35 27.61
N GLY A 325 -21.02 -50.38 26.27
CA GLY A 325 -21.81 -51.28 25.43
C GLY A 325 -21.64 -52.77 25.78
N LYS A 326 -20.41 -53.20 26.10
CA LYS A 326 -20.14 -54.57 26.57
C LYS A 326 -20.75 -54.88 27.94
N ARG A 327 -20.79 -53.91 28.86
CA ARG A 327 -21.38 -54.11 30.19
C ARG A 327 -22.91 -54.20 30.18
N TYR A 328 -23.58 -53.51 29.24
CA TYR A 328 -25.04 -53.63 29.09
C TYR A 328 -25.48 -54.97 28.50
N THR A 329 -24.64 -55.63 27.70
CA THR A 329 -24.94 -56.98 27.17
C THR A 329 -24.76 -58.11 28.18
N GLU A 330 -24.10 -57.87 29.30
CA GLU A 330 -23.83 -58.86 30.35
C GLU A 330 -24.85 -58.80 31.51
N TYR A 331 -25.92 -58.01 31.35
CA TYR A 331 -27.01 -57.95 32.31
C TYR A 331 -27.98 -59.12 32.07
N GLU A 332 -27.86 -60.19 32.86
CA GLU A 332 -28.90 -61.21 32.93
C GLU A 332 -30.10 -60.62 33.70
N PRO A 333 -31.31 -60.54 33.10
CA PRO A 333 -32.47 -60.01 33.80
C PRO A 333 -32.82 -60.96 34.95
N ILE A 334 -32.73 -60.45 36.18
CA ILE A 334 -33.14 -61.18 37.38
C ILE A 334 -34.67 -61.26 37.35
N ASN A 335 -35.15 -62.51 37.25
CA ASN A 335 -36.55 -62.91 37.34
C ASN A 335 -37.07 -62.78 38.79
#